data_AF-A0A431QRZ3-F1
#
_entry.id   AF-A0A431QRZ3-F1
#
_cell.length_a   1.000
_cell.length_b   1.000
_cell.length_c   1.000
_cell.angle_alpha   90.00
_cell.angle_beta   90.00
_cell.angle_gamma   90.00
#
_symmetry.space_group_name_H-M   'P 1'
#
loop_
_entity.id
_entity.type
_entity.pdbx_description
1 polymer ?
#
loop_
_entity_poly.entity_id
_entity_poly.type
_entity_poly.pdbx_seq_one_letter_code
_entity_poly.pdbx_strand_id
1 'polypeptide(L)'
;MVDGLNAWPSGNSEVAGLIRGYSWDSSPLGPPDAWTPSLRTTVDLMLAAQAEIVLFCGPDFVALYNDAYAPTIGDKHPRALGRPARENWAELWDDLEPLLSGVLTTGETFSAKDRPFYIERSGGVGETVYFDVSYSAVRAQDGSVEAVLCIVSETTARVLAAARVREREQRFR
;
A
#
# COMPACT_ATOMS: atom_id res chain seq x y z
N MET A 1 -12.63 20.07 -26.00
CA MET A 1 -12.32 19.91 -24.57
C MET A 1 -13.52 19.23 -23.93
N VAL A 2 -13.51 17.91 -23.84
CA VAL A 2 -14.59 17.11 -23.24
C VAL A 2 -13.97 16.19 -22.19
N ASP A 3 -14.63 16.16 -21.02
CA ASP A 3 -14.69 15.04 -20.07
C ASP A 3 -13.51 14.73 -19.12
N GLY A 4 -12.84 15.75 -18.59
CA GLY A 4 -11.96 15.55 -17.42
C GLY A 4 -12.70 15.32 -16.09
N LEU A 5 -13.99 15.72 -16.00
CA LEU A 5 -14.78 15.70 -14.76
C LEU A 5 -15.63 14.42 -14.57
N ASN A 6 -15.69 13.54 -15.58
CA ASN A 6 -16.52 12.31 -15.56
C ASN A 6 -15.72 11.01 -15.69
N ALA A 7 -14.38 11.06 -15.79
CA ALA A 7 -13.56 9.88 -15.93
C ALA A 7 -13.23 9.27 -14.56
N TRP A 8 -13.40 7.95 -14.43
CA TRP A 8 -13.06 7.19 -13.23
C TRP A 8 -11.57 6.80 -13.21
N PRO A 9 -10.89 6.73 -12.03
CA PRO A 9 -11.37 7.09 -10.70
C PRO A 9 -11.74 8.56 -10.59
N SER A 10 -12.72 8.89 -9.75
CA SER A 10 -13.18 10.28 -9.60
C SER A 10 -12.18 11.09 -8.77
N GLY A 11 -12.13 12.41 -8.98
CA GLY A 11 -11.31 13.32 -8.17
C GLY A 11 -9.97 13.71 -8.80
N ASN A 12 -9.31 14.66 -8.14
CA ASN A 12 -8.18 15.42 -8.67
C ASN A 12 -6.84 15.11 -7.97
N SER A 13 -6.75 13.98 -7.26
CA SER A 13 -5.48 13.57 -6.65
C SER A 13 -4.46 13.20 -7.74
N GLU A 14 -3.16 13.30 -7.41
CA GLU A 14 -2.10 12.94 -8.35
C GLU A 14 -2.25 11.47 -8.76
N VAL A 15 -2.47 10.57 -7.80
CA VAL A 15 -2.61 9.15 -8.08
C VAL A 15 -3.88 8.85 -8.89
N ALA A 16 -4.99 9.55 -8.67
CA ALA A 16 -6.17 9.42 -9.53
C ALA A 16 -5.84 9.80 -10.99
N GLY A 17 -5.05 10.86 -11.20
CA GLY A 17 -4.52 11.22 -12.52
C GLY A 17 -3.63 10.14 -13.13
N LEU A 18 -2.74 9.55 -12.33
CA LEU A 18 -1.86 8.47 -12.78
C LEU A 18 -2.65 7.22 -13.17
N ILE A 19 -3.68 6.82 -12.40
CA ILE A 19 -4.52 5.67 -12.73
C ILE A 19 -5.23 5.87 -14.07
N ARG A 20 -5.77 7.07 -14.33
CA ARG A 20 -6.43 7.40 -15.61
C ARG A 20 -5.45 7.40 -16.79
N GLY A 21 -4.20 7.79 -16.56
CA GLY A 21 -3.16 7.87 -17.59
C GLY A 21 -2.35 6.59 -17.77
N TYR A 22 -2.56 5.55 -16.95
CA TYR A 22 -1.74 4.35 -16.96
C TYR A 22 -2.11 3.40 -18.11
N SER A 23 -1.10 2.79 -18.73
CA SER A 23 -1.29 1.78 -19.79
C SER A 23 -1.55 0.40 -19.18
N TRP A 24 -2.82 0.14 -18.86
CA TRP A 24 -3.24 -1.06 -18.14
C TRP A 24 -3.09 -2.37 -18.92
N ASP A 25 -2.95 -2.32 -20.25
CA ASP A 25 -2.69 -3.51 -21.08
C ASP A 25 -1.35 -4.20 -20.72
N SER A 26 -0.44 -3.47 -20.06
CA SER A 26 0.83 -4.00 -19.58
C SER A 26 0.79 -4.50 -18.12
N SER A 27 -0.31 -4.26 -17.40
CA SER A 27 -0.49 -4.67 -16.01
C SER A 27 -1.19 -6.03 -15.92
N PRO A 28 -0.75 -6.94 -15.03
CA PRO A 28 -1.49 -8.17 -14.73
C PRO A 28 -2.92 -7.93 -14.23
N LEU A 29 -3.20 -6.74 -13.67
CA LEU A 29 -4.53 -6.36 -13.19
C LEU A 29 -5.51 -6.02 -14.33
N GLY A 30 -5.00 -5.76 -15.54
CA GLY A 30 -5.79 -5.38 -16.69
C GLY A 30 -6.48 -4.01 -16.55
N PRO A 31 -7.29 -3.61 -17.56
CA PRO A 31 -7.92 -2.30 -17.60
C PRO A 31 -9.03 -2.13 -16.55
N PRO A 32 -9.18 -0.92 -15.96
CA PRO A 32 -10.24 -0.55 -15.02
C PRO A 32 -11.66 -1.00 -15.34
N ASP A 33 -12.04 -1.02 -16.62
CA ASP A 33 -13.38 -1.41 -17.05
C ASP A 33 -13.67 -2.91 -16.83
N ALA A 34 -12.62 -3.72 -16.66
CA ALA A 34 -12.72 -5.14 -16.33
C ALA A 34 -12.67 -5.41 -14.81
N TRP A 35 -12.40 -4.39 -13.99
CA TRP A 35 -12.31 -4.56 -12.53
C TRP A 35 -13.71 -4.76 -11.93
N THR A 36 -13.79 -5.52 -10.85
CA THR A 36 -15.06 -5.73 -10.16
C THR A 36 -15.58 -4.42 -9.56
N PRO A 37 -16.90 -4.28 -9.35
CA PRO A 37 -17.46 -3.12 -8.66
C PRO A 37 -16.89 -2.93 -7.24
N SER A 38 -16.60 -4.01 -6.53
CA SER A 38 -16.00 -4.01 -5.19
C SER A 38 -14.60 -3.40 -5.21
N LEU A 39 -13.74 -3.82 -6.15
CA LEU A 39 -12.40 -3.26 -6.29
C LEU A 39 -12.45 -1.78 -6.67
N ARG A 40 -13.29 -1.40 -7.64
CA ARG A 40 -13.43 0.02 -8.05
C ARG A 40 -13.90 0.91 -6.89
N THR A 41 -14.88 0.45 -6.14
CA THR A 41 -15.35 1.17 -4.94
C THR A 41 -14.24 1.31 -3.89
N THR A 42 -13.46 0.26 -3.68
CA THR A 42 -12.34 0.29 -2.74
C THR A 42 -11.23 1.25 -3.20
N VAL A 43 -10.94 1.32 -4.50
CA VAL A 43 -10.01 2.29 -5.09
C VAL A 43 -10.50 3.73 -4.87
N ASP A 44 -11.78 4.02 -5.12
CA ASP A 44 -12.33 5.36 -4.86
C ASP A 44 -12.20 5.75 -3.37
N LEU A 45 -12.50 4.82 -2.45
CA LEU A 45 -12.34 5.04 -1.01
C LEU A 45 -10.87 5.26 -0.63
N MET A 46 -9.95 4.46 -1.17
CA MET A 46 -8.51 4.59 -0.95
C MET A 46 -8.02 5.97 -1.39
N LEU A 47 -8.39 6.41 -2.59
CA LEU A 47 -7.98 7.71 -3.14
C LEU A 47 -8.54 8.90 -2.35
N ALA A 48 -9.74 8.77 -1.78
CA ALA A 48 -10.35 9.81 -0.96
C ALA A 48 -9.79 9.87 0.48
N ALA A 49 -9.21 8.78 0.98
CA ALA A 49 -8.73 8.69 2.35
C ALA A 49 -7.45 9.50 2.58
N GLN A 50 -7.33 10.08 3.78
CA GLN A 50 -6.10 10.74 4.26
C GLN A 50 -5.16 9.80 5.03
N ALA A 51 -5.61 8.56 5.30
CA ALA A 51 -4.73 7.53 5.84
C ALA A 51 -3.77 7.02 4.76
N GLU A 52 -2.61 6.50 5.14
CA GLU A 52 -1.69 5.86 4.20
C GLU A 52 -2.26 4.49 3.81
N ILE A 53 -2.68 4.35 2.54
CA ILE A 53 -3.32 3.14 2.05
C ILE A 53 -2.65 2.64 0.77
N VAL A 54 -2.38 1.34 0.74
CA VAL A 54 -2.02 0.57 -0.46
C VAL A 54 -2.92 -0.68 -0.58
N LEU A 55 -3.35 -0.97 -1.79
CA LEU A 55 -3.99 -2.21 -2.21
C LEU A 55 -2.98 -3.07 -2.95
N PHE A 56 -2.94 -4.35 -2.62
CA PHE A 56 -2.23 -5.36 -3.39
C PHE A 56 -3.25 -6.28 -4.05
N CYS A 57 -3.41 -6.13 -5.36
CA CYS A 57 -4.53 -6.70 -6.12
C CYS A 57 -4.14 -7.99 -6.83
N GLY A 58 -5.01 -9.00 -6.73
CA GLY A 58 -4.86 -10.29 -7.39
C GLY A 58 -3.65 -11.11 -6.92
N PRO A 59 -3.36 -12.22 -7.62
CA PRO A 59 -2.28 -13.15 -7.25
C PRO A 59 -0.88 -12.56 -7.45
N ASP A 60 -0.73 -11.57 -8.33
CA ASP A 60 0.55 -10.88 -8.57
C ASP A 60 0.78 -9.69 -7.61
N PHE A 61 -0.16 -9.44 -6.69
CA PHE A 61 -0.11 -8.33 -5.74
C PHE A 61 0.18 -6.99 -6.43
N VAL A 62 -0.59 -6.67 -7.48
CA VAL A 62 -0.45 -5.41 -8.21
C VAL A 62 -0.77 -4.24 -7.30
N ALA A 63 0.17 -3.30 -7.16
CA ALA A 63 0.05 -2.20 -6.21
C ALA A 63 -0.79 -1.04 -6.75
N LEU A 64 -1.83 -0.66 -6.02
CA LEU A 64 -2.54 0.62 -6.15
C LEU A 64 -2.43 1.34 -4.80
N TYR A 65 -2.17 2.63 -4.75
CA TYR A 65 -2.03 3.33 -3.46
C TYR A 65 -2.51 4.78 -3.59
N ASN A 66 -2.70 5.48 -2.48
CA ASN A 66 -3.07 6.89 -2.50
C ASN A 66 -1.89 7.84 -2.33
N ASP A 67 -2.15 9.12 -2.54
CA ASP A 67 -1.20 10.21 -2.39
C ASP A 67 -0.60 10.26 -0.97
N ALA A 68 -1.37 9.90 0.07
CA ALA A 68 -0.88 9.84 1.44
C ALA A 68 0.16 8.74 1.66
N TYR A 69 0.05 7.61 0.96
CA TYR A 69 1.00 6.50 1.02
C TYR A 69 2.24 6.72 0.14
N ALA A 70 2.16 7.54 -0.92
CA ALA A 70 3.26 7.74 -1.85
C ALA A 70 4.62 8.09 -1.20
N PRO A 71 4.69 8.98 -0.17
CA PRO A 71 5.94 9.26 0.55
C PRO A 71 6.54 8.03 1.25
N THR A 72 5.71 7.08 1.68
CA THR A 72 6.14 5.85 2.38
C THR A 72 7.04 4.98 1.51
N ILE A 73 6.90 5.05 0.18
CA ILE A 73 7.73 4.32 -0.79
C ILE A 73 8.69 5.23 -1.58
N GLY A 74 8.65 6.55 -1.33
CA GLY A 74 9.57 7.55 -1.88
C GLY A 74 9.84 7.39 -3.38
N ASP A 75 11.10 7.17 -3.77
CA ASP A 75 11.55 7.10 -5.17
C ASP A 75 10.90 5.99 -6.02
N LYS A 76 10.10 5.10 -5.41
CA LYS A 76 9.30 4.11 -6.13
C LYS A 76 8.00 4.69 -6.65
N HIS A 77 7.52 5.80 -6.10
CA HIS A 77 6.44 6.56 -6.71
C HIS A 77 6.98 7.38 -7.90
N PRO A 78 6.31 7.41 -9.06
CA PRO A 78 5.06 6.71 -9.39
C PRO A 78 5.26 5.30 -9.98
N ARG A 79 6.50 4.88 -10.25
CA ARG A 79 6.78 3.62 -10.99
C ARG A 79 6.14 2.37 -10.41
N ALA A 80 5.86 2.32 -9.11
CA ALA A 80 5.26 1.17 -8.44
C ALA A 80 3.77 0.99 -8.76
N LEU A 81 3.08 2.06 -9.19
CA LEU A 81 1.65 2.02 -9.45
C LEU A 81 1.34 1.07 -10.61
N GLY A 82 0.36 0.19 -10.43
CA GLY A 82 -0.08 -0.74 -11.48
C GLY A 82 0.90 -1.88 -11.78
N ARG A 83 1.94 -2.06 -10.95
CA ARG A 83 2.95 -3.13 -11.11
C ARG A 83 2.93 -4.13 -9.96
N PRO A 84 3.41 -5.37 -10.18
CA PRO A 84 3.60 -6.35 -9.11
C PRO A 84 4.44 -5.81 -7.95
N ALA A 85 3.99 -6.03 -6.71
CA ALA A 85 4.68 -5.56 -5.52
C ALA A 85 6.12 -6.06 -5.41
N ARG A 86 6.38 -7.31 -5.80
CA ARG A 86 7.73 -7.90 -5.80
C ARG A 86 8.78 -7.10 -6.57
N GLU A 87 8.38 -6.27 -7.54
CA GLU A 87 9.29 -5.44 -8.33
C GLU A 87 9.73 -4.15 -7.61
N ASN A 88 8.92 -3.68 -6.65
CA ASN A 88 9.13 -2.39 -5.98
C ASN A 88 9.28 -2.51 -4.46
N TRP A 89 8.95 -3.66 -3.86
CA TRP A 89 9.21 -3.99 -2.46
C TRP A 89 10.22 -5.12 -2.35
N ALA A 90 11.11 -5.26 -3.34
CA ALA A 90 12.08 -6.36 -3.43
C ALA A 90 12.95 -6.48 -2.16
N GLU A 91 13.30 -5.36 -1.52
CA GLU A 91 14.15 -5.34 -0.33
C GLU A 91 13.49 -5.93 0.92
N LEU A 92 12.16 -6.00 0.95
CA LEU A 92 11.38 -6.52 2.09
C LEU A 92 10.39 -7.61 1.66
N TRP A 93 10.50 -8.10 0.43
CA TRP A 93 9.52 -9.00 -0.17
C TRP A 93 9.35 -10.29 0.63
N ASP A 94 10.45 -10.88 1.07
CA ASP A 94 10.44 -12.11 1.88
C ASP A 94 9.73 -11.93 3.24
N ASP A 95 9.61 -10.68 3.73
CA ASP A 95 8.85 -10.36 4.93
C ASP A 95 7.39 -9.98 4.63
N LEU A 96 7.14 -9.26 3.53
CA LEU A 96 5.80 -8.77 3.16
C LEU A 96 4.92 -9.83 2.51
N GLU A 97 5.47 -10.61 1.58
CA GLU A 97 4.69 -11.59 0.79
C GLU A 97 3.94 -12.58 1.68
N PRO A 98 4.52 -13.19 2.73
CA PRO A 98 3.79 -14.14 3.55
C PRO A 98 2.60 -13.51 4.27
N LEU A 99 2.70 -12.22 4.62
CA LEU A 99 1.62 -11.47 5.26
C LEU A 99 0.48 -11.21 4.27
N LEU A 100 0.80 -10.83 3.03
CA LEU A 100 -0.19 -10.60 1.98
C LEU A 100 -0.85 -11.91 1.56
N SER A 101 -0.06 -12.96 1.32
CA SER A 101 -0.55 -14.29 0.96
C SER A 101 -1.40 -14.92 2.06
N GLY A 102 -1.05 -14.70 3.34
CA GLY A 102 -1.88 -15.11 4.47
C GLY A 102 -3.30 -14.51 4.39
N VAL A 103 -3.40 -13.19 4.17
CA VAL A 103 -4.70 -12.51 4.05
C VAL A 103 -5.43 -12.93 2.77
N LEU A 104 -4.73 -13.03 1.64
CA LEU A 104 -5.32 -13.41 0.36
C LEU A 104 -5.93 -14.83 0.40
N THR A 105 -5.24 -15.78 1.05
CA THR A 105 -5.67 -17.18 1.09
C THR A 105 -6.70 -17.47 2.17
N THR A 106 -6.55 -16.88 3.35
CA THR A 106 -7.44 -17.16 4.50
C THR A 106 -8.60 -16.17 4.60
N GLY A 107 -8.40 -14.95 4.08
CA GLY A 107 -9.31 -13.84 4.31
C GLY A 107 -9.26 -13.25 5.73
N GLU A 108 -8.39 -13.75 6.61
CA GLU A 108 -8.21 -13.24 7.97
C GLU A 108 -7.30 -12.02 7.97
N THR A 109 -7.60 -11.03 8.81
CA THR A 109 -6.80 -9.79 8.89
C THR A 109 -5.50 -10.04 9.63
N PHE A 110 -4.39 -9.61 9.04
CA PHE A 110 -3.11 -9.48 9.75
C PHE A 110 -2.99 -8.07 10.33
N SER A 111 -2.52 -7.94 11.58
CA SER A 111 -2.23 -6.64 12.18
C SER A 111 -1.05 -6.70 13.12
N ALA A 112 -0.29 -5.62 13.19
CA ALA A 112 0.84 -5.48 14.11
C ALA A 112 1.03 -4.02 14.52
N LYS A 113 1.64 -3.82 15.69
CA LYS A 113 1.99 -2.50 16.25
C LYS A 113 3.49 -2.35 16.29
N ASP A 114 3.99 -1.16 15.97
CA ASP A 114 5.42 -0.84 15.97
C ASP A 114 6.26 -1.92 15.24
N ARG A 115 5.76 -2.45 14.12
CA ARG A 115 6.45 -3.51 13.37
C ARG A 115 7.58 -2.91 12.54
N PRO A 116 8.82 -3.40 12.67
CA PRO A 116 9.92 -2.92 11.85
C PRO A 116 9.84 -3.47 10.42
N PHE A 117 10.09 -2.61 9.45
CA PHE A 117 10.37 -2.94 8.06
C PHE A 117 11.67 -2.26 7.63
N TYR A 118 12.47 -2.94 6.82
CA TYR A 118 13.60 -2.32 6.12
C TYR A 118 13.09 -1.78 4.78
N ILE A 119 13.19 -0.47 4.55
CA ILE A 119 12.64 0.18 3.35
C ILE A 119 13.73 0.99 2.65
N GLU A 120 13.84 0.82 1.34
CA GLU A 120 14.68 1.62 0.45
C GLU A 120 13.83 2.64 -0.31
N ARG A 121 13.69 3.86 0.23
CA ARG A 121 12.80 4.91 -0.32
C ARG A 121 13.49 6.23 -0.67
N SER A 122 14.80 6.36 -0.43
CA SER A 122 15.57 7.56 -0.76
C SER A 122 16.98 7.20 -1.25
N GLY A 123 17.24 7.35 -2.54
CA GLY A 123 18.59 7.26 -3.12
C GLY A 123 19.25 5.89 -2.97
N GLY A 124 18.47 4.82 -2.82
CA GLY A 124 18.96 3.44 -2.64
C GLY A 124 19.57 3.14 -1.26
N VAL A 125 19.43 4.05 -0.29
CA VAL A 125 19.82 3.79 1.10
C VAL A 125 18.59 3.32 1.86
N GLY A 126 18.68 2.13 2.46
CA GLY A 126 17.59 1.60 3.27
C GLY A 126 17.68 2.01 4.74
N GLU A 127 16.51 2.10 5.37
CA GLU A 127 16.37 2.39 6.79
C GLU A 127 15.38 1.42 7.45
N THR A 128 15.55 1.16 8.76
CA THR A 128 14.51 0.49 9.54
C THR A 128 13.49 1.51 10.00
N VAL A 129 12.25 1.28 9.58
CA VAL A 129 11.10 2.11 9.92
C VAL A 129 10.00 1.26 10.52
N TYR A 130 9.25 1.87 11.44
CA TYR A 130 8.29 1.16 12.26
C TYR A 130 6.89 1.55 11.85
N PHE A 131 6.00 0.57 11.69
CA PHE A 131 4.62 0.82 11.29
C PHE A 131 3.63 0.15 12.23
N ASP A 132 2.55 0.86 12.52
CA ASP A 132 1.29 0.22 12.83
C ASP A 132 0.66 -0.22 11.50
N VAL A 133 0.27 -1.50 11.40
CA VAL A 133 -0.26 -2.07 10.14
C VAL A 133 -1.56 -2.84 10.37
N SER A 134 -2.46 -2.76 9.40
CA SER A 134 -3.66 -3.59 9.29
C SER A 134 -3.85 -4.00 7.84
N TYR A 135 -3.75 -5.30 7.55
CA TYR A 135 -3.90 -5.90 6.22
C TYR A 135 -5.18 -6.72 6.19
N SER A 136 -6.17 -6.28 5.42
CA SER A 136 -7.53 -6.83 5.42
C SER A 136 -7.96 -7.25 4.02
N ALA A 137 -8.75 -8.33 3.94
CA ALA A 137 -9.24 -8.83 2.68
C ALA A 137 -10.29 -7.91 2.04
N VAL A 138 -10.12 -7.57 0.77
CA VAL A 138 -11.15 -6.99 -0.09
C VAL A 138 -11.84 -8.14 -0.81
N ARG A 139 -13.16 -8.27 -0.64
CA ARG A 139 -13.92 -9.39 -1.20
C ARG A 139 -14.72 -8.97 -2.43
N ALA A 140 -14.63 -9.80 -3.46
CA ALA A 140 -15.55 -9.76 -4.58
C ALA A 140 -16.94 -10.27 -4.17
N GLN A 141 -17.93 -10.10 -5.05
CA GLN A 141 -19.32 -10.50 -4.78
C GLN A 141 -19.50 -12.01 -4.55
N ASP A 142 -18.62 -12.83 -5.11
CA ASP A 142 -18.63 -14.29 -4.93
C ASP A 142 -17.95 -14.73 -3.61
N GLY A 143 -17.45 -13.78 -2.81
CA GLY A 143 -16.78 -14.02 -1.53
C GLY A 143 -15.27 -14.28 -1.65
N SER A 144 -14.73 -14.43 -2.86
CA SER A 144 -13.29 -14.55 -3.09
C SER A 144 -12.55 -13.27 -2.67
N VAL A 145 -11.29 -13.42 -2.23
CA VAL A 145 -10.43 -12.27 -1.93
C VAL A 145 -9.76 -11.81 -3.22
N GLU A 146 -10.03 -10.59 -3.65
CA GLU A 146 -9.49 -10.03 -4.90
C GLU A 146 -8.35 -9.03 -4.67
N ALA A 147 -8.21 -8.51 -3.45
CA ALA A 147 -7.10 -7.66 -3.06
C ALA A 147 -6.88 -7.70 -1.55
N VAL A 148 -5.68 -7.28 -1.13
CA VAL A 148 -5.36 -7.01 0.28
C VAL A 148 -5.30 -5.49 0.47
N LEU A 149 -6.16 -4.96 1.33
CA LEU A 149 -6.16 -3.57 1.77
C LEU A 149 -5.19 -3.41 2.93
N CYS A 150 -4.14 -2.63 2.73
CA CYS A 150 -3.15 -2.32 3.74
C CYS A 150 -3.29 -0.87 4.18
N ILE A 151 -3.66 -0.66 5.43
CA ILE A 151 -3.63 0.66 6.08
C ILE A 151 -2.41 0.67 7.00
N VAL A 152 -1.56 1.68 6.83
CA VAL A 152 -0.32 1.81 7.61
C VAL A 152 -0.22 3.19 8.25
N SER A 153 0.57 3.29 9.31
CA SER A 153 0.95 4.57 9.91
C SER A 153 2.36 4.46 10.46
N GLU A 154 3.24 5.34 10.01
CA GLU A 154 4.63 5.34 10.48
C GLU A 154 4.72 5.79 11.94
N THR A 155 5.45 5.01 12.74
CA THR A 155 5.61 5.17 14.19
C THR A 155 7.08 5.29 14.60
N THR A 156 8.00 5.37 13.62
CA THR A 156 9.46 5.43 13.80
C THR A 156 9.87 6.46 14.86
N ALA A 157 9.39 7.70 14.75
CA ALA A 157 9.72 8.77 15.69
C ALA A 157 9.28 8.43 17.13
N ARG A 158 8.09 7.82 17.28
CA ARG A 158 7.56 7.38 18.58
C ARG A 158 8.40 6.26 19.17
N VAL A 159 8.73 5.25 18.38
CA VAL A 159 9.55 4.10 18.81
C VAL A 159 10.95 4.56 19.25
N LEU A 160 11.61 5.40 18.44
CA LEU A 160 12.95 5.91 18.73
C LEU A 160 12.95 6.83 19.96
N ALA A 161 11.93 7.67 20.13
CA ALA A 161 11.80 8.51 21.32
C ALA A 161 11.67 7.66 22.61
N ALA A 162 10.84 6.61 22.57
CA ALA A 162 10.66 5.70 23.70
C ALA A 162 11.95 4.92 24.03
N ALA A 163 12.71 4.50 23.02
CA ALA A 163 14.01 3.84 23.22
C ALA A 163 15.01 4.76 23.95
N ARG A 164 15.13 6.02 23.53
CA ARG A 164 16.02 7.01 24.16
C ARG A 164 15.69 7.27 25.62
N VAL A 165 14.40 7.25 25.99
CA VAL A 165 13.97 7.39 27.39
C VAL A 165 14.42 6.18 28.21
N ARG A 166 14.16 4.96 27.73
CA ARG A 166 14.56 3.71 28.42
C ARG A 166 16.08 3.61 28.63
N GLU A 167 16.87 3.97 27.61
CA GLU A 167 18.33 3.97 27.72
C GLU A 167 18.83 4.96 28.79
N ARG A 168 18.22 6.15 28.88
CA ARG A 168 18.56 7.12 29.91
C ARG A 168 18.25 6.57 31.30
N GLU A 169 17.06 6.00 31.50
CA GLU A 169 16.64 5.42 32.78
C GLU A 169 17.55 4.27 33.24
N GLN A 170 18.02 3.43 32.31
CA GLN A 170 18.95 2.34 32.62
C GLN A 170 20.36 2.83 32.98
N ARG A 171 20.79 3.99 32.44
CA ARG A 171 22.11 4.57 32.72
C ARG A 171 22.19 5.28 34.07
N PHE A 172 21.06 5.60 34.68
CA PHE A 172 20.97 6.24 36.01
C PHE A 172 20.54 5.28 37.13
N ARG A 173 20.47 3.97 36.84
CA ARG A 173 20.39 2.89 37.84
C ARG A 173 21.76 2.27 38.05
#